data_AF-A0A8T5MFE6-F1
#
_entry.id   AF-A0A8T5MFE6-F1
#
_cell.length_a   1.000
_cell.length_b   1.000
_cell.length_c   1.000
_cell.angle_alpha   90.00
_cell.angle_beta   90.00
_cell.angle_gamma   90.00
#
_symmetry.space_group_name_H-M   'P 1'
#
loop_
_entity.id
_entity.type
_entity.pdbx_description
1 polymer ?
#
loop_
_entity_poly.entity_id
_entity_poly.type
_entity_poly.pdbx_seq_one_letter_code
_entity_poly.pdbx_strand_id
1 'polypeptide(L)'
;MANWQDKIDLSLKDHLKRQIDETHNSKEAMLSSDNPKLTQLWIAIANLSREIFEVNLRLKYLERAMRDMSRVERTTVVETRKPSEEIEKALKLVLAGKKKTPDKKTVKKKTTKKKTKKK
;
A
#
# COMPACT_ATOMS: atom_id res chain seq x y z
N MET A 1 -46.61 15.15 -11.44
CA MET A 1 -45.31 15.78 -11.78
C MET A 1 -44.29 14.65 -11.90
N ALA A 2 -43.74 14.38 -13.09
CA ALA A 2 -42.73 13.34 -13.24
C ALA A 2 -41.47 13.73 -12.44
N ASN A 3 -41.05 12.87 -11.51
CA ASN A 3 -39.88 13.13 -10.69
C ASN A 3 -38.65 13.05 -11.60
N TRP A 4 -37.86 14.13 -11.69
CA TRP A 4 -36.67 14.15 -12.55
C TRP A 4 -35.68 13.03 -12.20
N GLN A 5 -35.73 12.57 -10.94
CA GLN A 5 -34.98 11.43 -10.42
C GLN A 5 -35.26 10.09 -11.11
N ASP A 6 -36.41 9.95 -11.77
CA ASP A 6 -36.81 8.73 -12.48
C ASP A 6 -36.20 8.66 -13.89
N LYS A 7 -35.58 9.76 -14.35
CA LYS A 7 -34.88 9.86 -15.65
C LYS A 7 -33.36 9.73 -15.51
N ILE A 8 -32.85 9.64 -14.29
CA ILE A 8 -31.42 9.50 -14.01
C ILE A 8 -31.09 8.02 -14.02
N ASP A 9 -29.92 7.68 -14.58
CA ASP A 9 -29.37 6.34 -14.45
C ASP A 9 -29.23 5.95 -12.97
N LEU A 10 -29.65 4.72 -12.62
CA LEU A 10 -29.57 4.20 -11.26
C LEU A 10 -28.13 4.24 -10.74
N SER A 11 -27.14 4.03 -11.62
CA SER A 11 -25.72 4.06 -11.27
C SER A 11 -25.25 5.43 -10.75
N LEU A 12 -25.87 6.51 -11.22
CA LEU A 12 -25.50 7.89 -10.88
C LEU A 12 -26.36 8.48 -9.77
N LYS A 13 -27.50 7.86 -9.47
CA LYS A 13 -28.51 8.39 -8.54
C LYS A 13 -27.94 8.63 -7.14
N ASP A 14 -27.19 7.66 -6.61
CA ASP A 14 -26.59 7.76 -5.28
C ASP A 14 -25.50 8.82 -5.22
N HIS A 15 -24.66 8.89 -6.25
CA HIS A 15 -23.61 9.90 -6.34
C HIS A 15 -24.22 11.31 -6.43
N LEU A 16 -25.24 11.50 -7.27
CA LEU A 16 -25.94 12.78 -7.39
C LEU A 16 -26.65 13.18 -6.09
N LYS A 17 -27.28 12.23 -5.42
CA LYS A 17 -27.91 12.49 -4.12
C LYS A 17 -26.89 12.95 -3.08
N ARG A 18 -25.74 12.27 -3.01
CA ARG A 18 -24.63 12.67 -2.13
C ARG A 18 -24.13 14.07 -2.46
N GLN A 19 -23.96 14.40 -3.73
CA GLN A 19 -23.54 15.75 -4.16
C GLN A 19 -24.56 16.83 -3.76
N ILE A 20 -25.85 16.53 -3.85
CA ILE A 20 -26.92 17.42 -3.38
C ILE A 20 -26.85 17.60 -1.85
N ASP A 21 -26.67 16.52 -1.10
CA ASP A 21 -26.54 16.59 0.36
C ASP A 21 -25.28 17.38 0.79
N GLU A 22 -24.17 17.21 0.08
CA GLU A 22 -22.92 17.94 0.33
C GLU A 22 -23.07 19.44 0.03
N THR A 23 -23.78 19.81 -1.04
CA THR A 23 -24.05 21.22 -1.34
C THR A 23 -25.07 21.83 -0.36
N HIS A 24 -26.02 21.03 0.14
CA HIS A 24 -26.98 21.47 1.15
C HIS A 24 -26.29 21.87 2.46
N ASN A 25 -25.21 21.20 2.86
CA ASN A 25 -24.44 21.58 4.06
C ASN A 25 -23.84 23.00 3.96
N SER A 26 -23.60 23.48 2.74
CA SER A 26 -23.04 24.81 2.48
C SER A 26 -24.11 25.86 2.22
N LYS A 27 -25.38 25.56 2.51
CA LYS A 27 -26.52 26.46 2.28
C LYS A 27 -26.40 27.76 3.07
N GLU A 28 -25.94 27.71 4.31
CA GLU A 28 -25.74 28.92 5.13
C GLU A 28 -24.72 29.86 4.48
N ALA A 29 -23.59 29.32 4.00
CA ALA A 29 -22.56 30.10 3.31
C ALA A 29 -23.09 30.74 2.03
N MET A 30 -23.99 30.06 1.30
CA MET A 30 -24.64 30.66 0.14
C MET A 30 -25.58 31.80 0.53
N LEU A 31 -26.38 31.62 1.58
CA LEU A 31 -27.36 32.61 2.06
C LEU A 31 -26.67 33.85 2.66
N SER A 32 -25.52 33.69 3.30
CA SER A 32 -24.75 34.77 3.92
C SER A 32 -23.84 35.52 2.94
N SER A 33 -23.78 35.11 1.67
CA SER A 33 -22.86 35.70 0.69
C SER A 33 -23.53 36.77 -0.16
N ASP A 34 -22.76 37.79 -0.55
CA ASP A 34 -23.24 38.88 -1.41
C ASP A 34 -23.68 38.38 -2.80
N ASN A 35 -23.08 37.28 -3.28
CA ASN A 35 -23.43 36.66 -4.56
C ASN A 35 -23.60 35.14 -4.41
N PRO A 36 -24.83 34.66 -4.13
CA PRO A 36 -25.11 33.25 -3.91
C PRO A 36 -24.75 32.35 -5.11
N LYS A 37 -24.88 32.86 -6.34
CA LYS A 37 -24.56 32.11 -7.56
C LYS A 37 -23.06 31.84 -7.67
N LEU A 38 -22.25 32.86 -7.39
CA LEU A 38 -20.79 32.73 -7.40
C LEU A 38 -20.33 31.79 -6.27
N THR A 39 -20.90 31.94 -5.08
CA THR A 39 -20.59 31.08 -3.93
C THR A 39 -20.95 29.62 -4.21
N GLN A 40 -22.09 29.35 -4.85
CA GLN A 40 -22.49 28.00 -5.27
C GLN A 40 -21.46 27.36 -6.22
N LEU A 41 -20.92 28.13 -7.18
CA LEU A 41 -19.86 27.66 -8.07
C LEU A 41 -18.58 27.33 -7.30
N TRP A 42 -18.18 28.17 -6.36
CA TRP A 42 -17.00 27.90 -5.51
C TRP A 42 -17.17 26.65 -4.66
N ILE A 43 -18.35 26.44 -4.08
CA ILE A 43 -18.68 25.22 -3.34
C ILE A 43 -18.58 24.00 -4.25
N ALA A 44 -19.13 24.07 -5.46
CA ALA A 44 -19.05 22.97 -6.43
C ALA A 44 -17.59 22.66 -6.82
N ILE A 45 -16.78 23.69 -7.09
CA ILE A 45 -15.34 23.53 -7.39
C ILE A 45 -14.60 22.90 -6.22
N ALA A 46 -14.87 23.36 -4.98
CA ALA A 46 -14.24 22.83 -3.78
C ALA A 46 -14.58 21.34 -3.57
N ASN A 47 -15.84 20.97 -3.75
CA ASN A 47 -16.29 19.57 -3.62
C ASN A 47 -15.61 18.68 -4.67
N LEU A 48 -15.59 19.10 -5.95
CA LEU A 48 -14.93 18.35 -7.02
C LEU A 48 -13.42 18.22 -6.79
N SER A 49 -12.77 19.31 -6.35
CA SER A 49 -11.33 19.31 -6.03
C SER A 49 -11.02 18.33 -4.90
N ARG A 50 -11.87 18.28 -3.86
CA ARG A 50 -11.75 17.31 -2.76
C ARG A 50 -11.86 15.87 -3.26
N GLU A 51 -12.84 15.56 -4.10
CA GLU A 51 -13.00 14.22 -4.65
C GLU A 51 -11.79 13.80 -5.50
N ILE A 52 -11.31 14.69 -6.38
CA ILE A 52 -10.10 14.43 -7.19
C ILE A 52 -8.89 14.18 -6.28
N PHE A 53 -8.74 14.96 -5.22
CA PHE A 53 -7.65 14.77 -4.26
C PHE A 53 -7.73 13.41 -3.56
N GLU A 54 -8.92 13.01 -3.08
CA GLU A 54 -9.12 11.70 -2.45
C GLU A 54 -8.82 10.54 -3.41
N VAL A 55 -9.28 10.62 -4.65
CA VAL A 55 -8.98 9.61 -5.69
C VAL A 55 -7.48 9.52 -5.94
N ASN A 56 -6.81 10.66 -6.09
CA ASN A 56 -5.36 10.70 -6.29
C ASN A 56 -4.59 10.12 -5.09
N LEU A 57 -5.06 10.38 -3.86
CA LEU A 57 -4.45 9.83 -2.65
C LEU A 57 -4.60 8.31 -2.59
N ARG A 58 -5.80 7.78 -2.88
CA ARG A 58 -6.06 6.34 -2.95
C ARG A 58 -5.23 5.67 -4.04
N LEU A 59 -5.11 6.32 -5.20
CA LEU A 59 -4.30 5.83 -6.32
C LEU A 59 -2.82 5.75 -5.93
N LYS A 60 -2.26 6.80 -5.32
CA LYS A 60 -0.88 6.78 -4.80
C LYS A 60 -0.66 5.68 -3.76
N TYR A 61 -1.65 5.44 -2.88
CA TYR A 61 -1.59 4.38 -1.90
C TYR A 61 -1.57 2.99 -2.56
N LEU A 62 -2.44 2.74 -3.53
CA LEU A 62 -2.49 1.48 -4.29
C LEU A 62 -1.20 1.27 -5.10
N GLU A 63 -0.71 2.30 -5.79
CA GLU A 63 0.57 2.23 -6.51
C GLU A 63 1.75 1.90 -5.57
N ARG A 64 1.71 2.41 -4.33
CA ARG A 64 2.72 2.07 -3.33
C ARG A 64 2.58 0.62 -2.88
N ALA A 65 1.38 0.17 -2.55
CA ALA A 65 1.12 -1.22 -2.16
C ALA A 65 1.55 -2.21 -3.25
N MET A 66 1.27 -1.92 -4.52
CA MET A 66 1.72 -2.74 -5.66
C MET A 66 3.25 -2.75 -5.82
N ARG A 67 3.92 -1.61 -5.61
CA ARG A 67 5.39 -1.54 -5.60
C ARG A 67 6.01 -2.33 -4.45
N ASP A 68 5.40 -2.30 -3.28
CA ASP A 68 5.90 -3.02 -2.12
C ASP A 68 5.71 -4.55 -2.30
N MET A 69 4.55 -4.98 -2.82
CA MET A 69 4.31 -6.40 -3.17
C MET A 69 5.30 -6.92 -4.22
N SER A 70 5.52 -6.17 -5.30
CA SER A 70 6.47 -6.56 -6.36
C SER A 70 7.94 -6.58 -5.91
N ARG A 71 8.30 -5.86 -4.83
CA ARG A 71 9.63 -5.98 -4.20
C ARG A 71 9.77 -7.25 -3.37
N VAL A 72 8.73 -7.65 -2.65
CA VAL A 72 8.73 -8.87 -1.82
C VAL A 72 8.92 -10.13 -2.67
N GLU A 73 8.26 -10.21 -3.83
CA GLU A 73 8.43 -11.34 -4.77
C GLU A 73 9.87 -11.49 -5.29
N ARG A 74 10.61 -10.38 -5.45
CA ARG A 74 12.02 -10.44 -5.89
C ARG A 74 12.96 -10.94 -4.80
N THR A 75 12.63 -10.72 -3.52
CA THR A 75 13.46 -11.18 -2.40
C THR A 75 13.26 -12.65 -2.06
N THR A 76 12.03 -13.17 -2.17
CA THR A 76 11.72 -14.58 -1.83
C THR A 76 12.28 -15.59 -2.84
N VAL A 77 12.46 -15.19 -4.10
CA VAL A 77 13.08 -16.05 -5.14
C VAL A 77 14.61 -16.20 -4.95
N VAL A 78 15.26 -15.26 -4.26
CA VAL A 78 16.73 -15.30 -4.06
C VAL A 78 17.11 -16.16 -2.85
N GLU A 79 16.28 -16.20 -1.80
CA GLU A 79 16.56 -17.02 -0.60
C GLU A 79 16.34 -18.52 -0.80
N THR A 80 15.47 -18.93 -1.71
CA THR A 80 15.17 -20.35 -1.95
C THR A 80 16.21 -21.06 -2.83
N ARG A 81 17.11 -20.33 -3.51
CA ARG A 81 18.16 -20.92 -4.37
C ARG A 81 19.46 -21.30 -3.66
N LYS A 82 19.72 -20.75 -2.47
CA LYS A 82 20.95 -21.07 -1.71
C LYS A 82 20.93 -22.42 -0.99
N PRO A 83 19.83 -22.89 -0.37
CA PRO A 83 19.87 -24.17 0.33
C PRO A 83 20.01 -25.37 -0.60
N SER A 84 19.60 -25.28 -1.89
CA SER A 84 19.69 -26.42 -2.80
C SER A 84 21.13 -26.77 -3.20
N GLU A 85 22.00 -25.78 -3.40
CA GLU A 85 23.40 -26.05 -3.79
C GLU A 85 24.24 -26.64 -2.64
N GLU A 86 23.96 -26.23 -1.40
CA GLU A 86 24.63 -26.80 -0.22
C GLU A 86 24.15 -28.22 0.08
N ILE A 87 22.84 -28.48 -0.08
CA ILE A 87 22.26 -29.82 0.07
C ILE A 87 22.76 -30.75 -1.05
N GLU A 88 22.85 -30.29 -2.30
CA GLU A 88 23.40 -31.10 -3.41
C GLU A 88 24.89 -31.39 -3.23
N LYS A 89 25.68 -30.44 -2.75
CA LYS A 89 27.10 -30.68 -2.40
C LYS A 89 27.24 -31.66 -1.25
N ALA A 90 26.39 -31.57 -0.22
CA ALA A 90 26.36 -32.52 0.88
C ALA A 90 25.94 -33.93 0.43
N LEU A 91 24.93 -34.05 -0.43
CA LEU A 91 24.49 -35.34 -0.99
C LEU A 91 25.57 -35.98 -1.86
N LYS A 92 26.27 -35.20 -2.69
CA LYS A 92 27.40 -35.71 -3.50
C LYS A 92 28.56 -36.21 -2.63
N LEU A 93 28.84 -35.55 -1.51
CA LEU A 93 29.87 -36.00 -0.57
C LEU A 93 29.49 -37.30 0.17
N VAL A 94 28.21 -37.49 0.48
CA VAL A 94 27.70 -38.70 1.12
C VAL A 94 27.66 -39.88 0.14
N LEU A 95 27.22 -39.65 -1.11
CA LEU A 95 27.20 -40.68 -2.17
C LEU A 95 28.60 -41.08 -2.66
N ALA A 96 29.60 -40.20 -2.55
CA ALA A 96 30.99 -40.49 -2.90
C ALA A 96 31.74 -41.35 -1.86
N GLY A 97 31.07 -41.91 -0.86
CA GLY A 97 31.60 -42.98 -0.01
C GLY A 97 32.80 -42.60 0.88
N LYS A 98 33.10 -41.31 1.06
CA LYS A 98 34.16 -40.89 1.99
C LYS A 98 33.63 -40.83 3.43
N LYS A 99 33.68 -41.97 4.11
CA LYS A 99 33.63 -42.02 5.58
C LYS A 99 34.74 -41.15 6.15
N LYS A 100 34.38 -40.06 6.84
CA LYS A 100 35.19 -39.55 7.95
C LYS A 100 34.31 -39.49 9.19
N THR A 101 34.41 -40.53 10.00
CA THR A 101 34.02 -40.50 11.42
C THR A 101 35.01 -39.64 12.23
N PRO A 102 34.61 -39.18 13.42
CA PRO A 102 34.88 -37.84 13.92
C PRO A 102 36.20 -37.76 14.70
N ASP A 103 36.90 -36.63 14.62
CA ASP A 103 38.02 -36.35 15.52
C ASP A 103 37.57 -35.39 16.63
N LYS A 104 37.48 -35.94 17.84
CA LYS A 104 37.38 -35.20 19.10
C LYS A 104 38.75 -34.54 19.35
N LYS A 105 38.80 -33.20 19.29
CA LYS A 105 39.75 -32.24 19.93
C LYS A 105 39.67 -30.95 19.10
N THR A 106 39.42 -29.75 19.61
CA THR A 106 39.81 -29.12 20.86
C THR A 106 38.98 -27.84 21.03
N VAL A 107 38.60 -27.58 22.27
CA VAL A 107 38.12 -26.29 22.80
C VAL A 107 39.02 -25.13 22.35
N LYS A 108 38.43 -24.00 21.94
CA LYS A 108 38.93 -22.65 22.27
C LYS A 108 37.80 -21.62 22.28
N LYS A 109 37.33 -21.34 23.49
CA LYS A 109 36.73 -20.06 23.91
C LYS A 109 37.56 -18.90 23.33
N LYS A 110 36.93 -17.99 22.58
CA LYS A 110 37.37 -16.60 22.49
C LYS A 110 36.19 -15.66 22.65
N THR A 111 36.07 -15.19 23.88
CA THR A 111 35.47 -13.92 24.31
C THR A 111 36.07 -12.71 23.58
N THR A 112 35.40 -11.56 23.73
CA THR A 112 35.74 -10.16 23.33
C THR A 112 35.17 -9.71 21.97
N LYS A 113 34.57 -8.54 21.80
CA LYS A 113 34.26 -7.39 22.69
C LYS A 113 33.18 -6.56 21.99
N LYS A 114 32.08 -6.26 22.68
CA LYS A 114 31.09 -5.24 22.27
C LYS A 114 31.69 -3.86 22.55
N LYS A 115 31.97 -3.07 21.51
CA LYS A 115 32.23 -1.62 21.57
C LYS A 115 31.39 -0.95 20.48
N THR A 116 30.27 -0.32 20.87
CA THR A 116 30.01 1.14 20.78
C THR A 116 30.13 1.71 19.37
N LYS A 117 29.09 2.35 18.81
CA LYS A 117 28.72 3.73 19.19
C LYS A 117 27.26 4.04 18.88
N LYS A 118 26.59 4.59 19.89
CA LYS A 118 25.42 5.48 19.79
C LYS A 118 25.99 6.89 20.02
N LYS A 119 25.83 7.78 19.06
CA LYS A 119 25.79 9.24 19.25
C LYS A 119 25.12 9.83 18.02
#